data_AF-A0A9N9QGU5-F1
#
_entry.id   AF-A0A9N9QGU5-F1
#
_cell.length_a   1.000
_cell.length_b   1.000
_cell.length_c   1.000
_cell.angle_alpha   90.00
_cell.angle_beta   90.00
_cell.angle_gamma   90.00
#
_symmetry.space_group_name_H-M   'P 1'
#
loop_
_entity.id
_entity.type
_entity.pdbx_description
1 polymer ?
#
loop_
_entity_poly.entity_id
_entity_poly.type
_entity_poly.pdbx_seq_one_letter_code
_entity_poly.pdbx_strand_id
1 'polypeptide(L)'
;MQHKTMWICTHYYKTQCRGRGTSFGKTVKITGKHNHPPSTSFNKSKAVCKYVTLIRQGMIYVVSGTRNPILILDENEYTIYSKRHDNTRWRCSWYFKTKCKSRLISSGKIVEVLNEHNHLAKTSRNLSNCQRQYVYIRRRLT
;
A
#
# COMPACT_ATOMS: atom_id res chain seq x y z
N MET A 1 -26.75 6.96 -5.52
CA MET A 1 -27.10 7.37 -4.14
C MET A 1 -25.85 7.23 -3.29
N GLN A 2 -25.37 8.28 -2.62
CA GLN A 2 -24.15 8.19 -1.79
C GLN A 2 -24.53 7.70 -0.39
N HIS A 3 -23.85 6.67 0.11
CA HIS A 3 -24.06 6.17 1.46
C HIS A 3 -23.61 7.23 2.48
N LYS A 4 -24.51 7.55 3.41
CA LYS A 4 -24.29 8.47 4.52
C LYS A 4 -23.96 7.67 5.78
N THR A 5 -22.88 8.04 6.46
CA THR A 5 -22.55 7.48 7.79
C THR A 5 -22.57 8.59 8.83
N MET A 6 -23.25 8.33 9.95
CA MET A 6 -23.37 9.26 11.06
C MET A 6 -22.37 8.90 12.16
N TRP A 7 -21.70 9.92 12.69
CA TRP A 7 -20.67 9.81 13.71
C TRP A 7 -21.05 10.64 14.94
N ILE A 8 -20.81 10.09 16.13
CA ILE A 8 -20.94 10.80 17.39
C ILE A 8 -19.58 10.97 18.04
N CYS A 9 -19.40 12.03 18.82
CA CYS A 9 -18.17 12.25 19.57
C CYS A 9 -17.88 11.09 20.54
N THR A 10 -16.61 10.70 20.67
CA THR A 10 -16.17 9.65 21.62
C THR A 10 -16.42 10.03 23.09
N HIS A 11 -16.50 11.33 23.38
CA HIS A 11 -16.86 11.84 24.71
C HIS A 11 -18.38 11.98 24.90
N TYR A 12 -19.22 11.53 23.96
CA TYR A 12 -20.69 11.61 24.07
C TYR A 12 -21.18 11.02 25.41
N TYR A 13 -20.76 9.80 25.75
CA TYR A 13 -21.21 9.15 27.00
C TYR A 13 -20.50 9.67 28.26
N LYS A 14 -19.37 10.38 28.14
CA LYS A 14 -18.58 10.86 29.29
C LYS A 14 -18.93 12.28 29.69
N THR A 15 -19.09 13.17 28.72
CA THR A 15 -19.32 14.60 28.93
C THR A 15 -20.64 15.06 28.32
N GLN A 16 -21.50 14.15 27.87
CA GLN A 16 -22.73 14.48 27.13
C GLN A 16 -22.46 15.33 25.88
N CYS A 17 -21.31 15.10 25.24
CA CYS A 17 -20.85 15.91 24.11
C CYS A 17 -21.76 15.79 22.88
N ARG A 18 -22.30 16.92 22.41
CA ARG A 18 -23.21 16.98 21.26
C ARG A 18 -22.50 17.15 19.91
N GLY A 19 -21.19 16.97 19.85
CA GLY A 19 -20.45 16.92 18.58
C GLY A 19 -20.94 15.76 17.71
N ARG A 20 -21.24 16.05 16.44
CA ARG A 20 -21.72 15.12 15.43
C ARG A 20 -20.92 15.28 14.14
N GLY A 21 -20.72 14.19 13.41
CA GLY A 21 -20.13 14.19 12.08
C GLY A 21 -21.00 13.40 11.12
N THR A 22 -21.03 13.81 9.86
CA THR A 22 -21.68 13.07 8.78
C THR A 22 -20.68 12.90 7.65
N SER A 23 -20.40 11.66 7.25
CA SER A 23 -19.57 11.40 6.07
C SER A 23 -20.43 11.06 4.85
N PHE A 24 -20.10 11.70 3.72
CA PHE A 24 -20.64 11.45 2.38
C PHE A 24 -19.49 11.09 1.46
N GLY A 25 -19.27 9.78 1.25
CA GLY A 25 -18.10 9.30 0.52
C GLY A 25 -16.78 9.79 1.13
N LYS A 26 -16.05 10.64 0.38
CA LYS A 26 -14.76 11.23 0.80
C LYS A 26 -14.87 12.54 1.57
N THR A 27 -16.07 13.05 1.78
CA THR A 27 -16.31 14.34 2.45
C THR A 27 -16.90 14.12 3.83
N VAL A 28 -16.55 14.97 4.79
CA VAL A 28 -17.09 14.95 6.16
C VAL A 28 -17.63 16.32 6.51
N LYS A 29 -18.90 16.37 6.93
CA LYS A 29 -19.56 17.54 7.47
C LYS A 29 -19.65 17.40 8.99
N ILE A 30 -19.06 18.33 9.73
CA ILE A 30 -19.15 18.37 11.19
C ILE A 30 -20.29 19.31 11.59
N THR A 31 -21.09 18.88 12.57
CA THR A 31 -22.24 19.61 13.08
C THR A 31 -22.30 19.48 14.60
N GLY A 32 -22.73 20.53 15.31
CA GLY A 32 -22.80 20.52 16.76
C GLY A 32 -21.48 20.94 17.43
N LYS A 33 -21.59 21.67 18.54
CA LYS A 33 -20.43 22.19 19.28
C LYS A 33 -19.92 21.16 20.28
N HIS A 34 -18.59 21.07 20.40
CA HIS A 34 -17.94 20.30 21.46
C HIS A 34 -18.02 21.07 22.77
N ASN A 35 -18.26 20.35 23.87
CA ASN A 35 -18.34 20.91 25.23
C ASN A 35 -17.18 20.46 26.12
N HIS A 36 -16.13 19.95 25.50
CA HIS A 36 -14.91 19.51 26.15
C HIS A 36 -13.73 20.11 25.39
N PRO A 37 -12.59 20.36 26.06
CA PRO A 37 -11.38 20.75 25.35
C PRO A 37 -11.02 19.68 24.31
N PRO A 38 -10.40 20.06 23.18
CA PRO A 38 -9.85 19.10 22.25
C PRO A 38 -8.96 18.12 23.00
N SER A 39 -9.21 16.82 22.85
CA SER A 39 -8.38 15.81 23.49
C SER A 39 -6.95 15.98 22.96
N THR A 40 -6.03 16.47 23.79
CA THR A 40 -4.59 16.66 23.46
C THR A 40 -3.91 15.33 23.15
N SER A 41 -4.56 14.22 23.48
CA SER A 41 -4.26 12.87 23.01
C SER A 41 -4.71 12.62 21.55
N PHE A 42 -4.60 13.63 20.68
CA PHE A 42 -4.37 13.37 19.25
C PHE A 42 -2.93 12.85 19.11
N ASN A 43 -2.72 11.63 19.60
CA ASN A 43 -1.47 10.93 19.46
C ASN A 43 -1.30 10.71 17.95
N LYS A 44 -0.43 11.46 17.28
CA LYS A 44 -0.12 11.27 15.85
C LYS A 44 0.23 9.81 15.55
N SER A 45 0.76 9.09 16.54
CA SER A 45 1.04 7.65 16.53
C SER A 45 -0.21 6.74 16.53
N LYS A 46 -1.37 7.23 16.99
CA LYS A 46 -2.68 6.52 16.93
C LYS A 46 -3.62 7.07 15.85
N ALA A 47 -3.42 8.31 15.39
CA ALA A 47 -3.93 8.80 14.11
C ALA A 47 -3.05 8.28 12.97
N VAL A 48 -2.86 6.95 12.90
CA VAL A 48 -2.37 6.34 11.68
C VAL A 48 -3.48 6.57 10.66
N CYS A 49 -3.25 7.42 9.67
CA CYS A 49 -3.93 7.25 8.40
C CYS A 49 -3.55 5.85 7.93
N LYS A 50 -4.35 4.84 8.32
CA LYS A 50 -4.06 3.39 8.19
C LYS A 50 -3.74 2.95 6.75
N TYR A 51 -3.86 3.86 5.78
CA TYR A 51 -3.80 3.61 4.36
C TYR A 51 -3.26 4.82 3.57
N VAL A 52 -2.20 5.51 4.01
CA VAL A 52 -1.46 6.36 3.05
C VAL A 52 -0.75 5.45 2.06
N THR A 53 -1.49 5.10 1.02
CA THR A 53 -0.99 4.30 -0.08
C THR A 53 -0.29 5.26 -1.02
N LEU A 54 1.04 5.30 -0.95
CA LEU A 54 1.82 6.09 -1.90
C LEU A 54 1.76 5.39 -3.26
N ILE A 55 1.07 6.03 -4.19
CA ILE A 55 1.11 5.67 -5.61
C ILE A 55 2.08 6.62 -6.28
N ARG A 56 3.17 6.08 -6.82
CA ARG A 56 4.16 6.85 -7.58
C ARG A 56 4.39 6.18 -8.92
N GLN A 57 4.61 6.98 -9.95
CA GLN A 57 5.13 6.46 -11.20
C GLN A 57 6.54 5.92 -10.98
N GLY A 58 6.83 4.77 -11.58
CA GLY A 58 8.16 4.17 -11.55
C GLY A 58 8.34 3.18 -12.70
N MET A 59 9.56 2.66 -12.80
CA MET A 59 9.94 1.74 -13.88
C MET A 59 10.14 0.34 -13.31
N ILE A 60 9.53 -0.64 -13.99
CA ILE A 60 9.86 -2.05 -13.81
C ILE A 60 10.64 -2.55 -15.02
N TYR A 61 11.43 -3.59 -14.81
CA TYR A 61 12.10 -4.32 -15.88
C TYR A 61 11.64 -5.76 -15.87
N VAL A 62 11.40 -6.32 -17.04
CA VAL A 62 11.06 -7.72 -17.24
C VAL A 62 12.18 -8.34 -18.07
N VAL A 63 12.73 -9.42 -17.55
CA VAL A 63 13.85 -10.15 -18.18
C VAL A 63 13.51 -11.61 -18.33
N SER A 64 14.13 -12.27 -19.30
CA SER A 64 14.04 -13.71 -19.46
C SER A 64 14.66 -14.42 -18.25
N GLY A 65 13.88 -15.32 -17.65
CA GLY A 65 14.36 -16.29 -16.68
C GLY A 65 14.36 -17.70 -17.28
N THR A 66 14.91 -18.67 -16.56
CA THR A 66 15.08 -20.05 -17.06
C THR A 66 13.77 -20.76 -17.39
N ARG A 67 12.69 -20.46 -16.65
CA ARG A 67 11.36 -21.06 -16.85
C ARG A 67 10.27 -20.03 -17.04
N ASN A 68 10.32 -18.97 -16.23
CA ASN A 68 9.37 -17.88 -16.24
C ASN A 68 10.13 -16.56 -16.29
N PRO A 69 9.50 -15.48 -16.79
CA PRO A 69 10.06 -14.14 -16.71
C PRO A 69 10.38 -13.75 -15.26
N ILE A 70 11.40 -12.92 -15.11
CA ILE A 70 11.79 -12.32 -13.83
C ILE A 70 11.42 -10.83 -13.91
N LEU A 71 10.74 -10.34 -12.88
CA LEU A 71 10.44 -8.93 -12.74
C LEU A 71 11.46 -8.30 -11.79
N ILE A 72 12.00 -7.15 -12.19
CA ILE A 72 12.97 -6.39 -11.41
C ILE A 72 12.32 -5.06 -11.03
N LEU A 73 12.33 -4.78 -9.72
CA LEU A 73 11.85 -3.54 -9.14
C LEU A 73 12.72 -3.16 -7.95
N ASP A 74 13.15 -1.89 -7.88
CA ASP A 74 14.03 -1.36 -6.83
C ASP A 74 15.27 -2.26 -6.63
N GLU A 75 15.92 -2.65 -7.74
CA GLU A 75 17.11 -3.52 -7.73
C GLU A 75 16.91 -4.90 -7.08
N ASN A 76 15.66 -5.33 -6.93
CA ASN A 76 15.30 -6.65 -6.43
C ASN A 76 14.64 -7.48 -7.52
N GLU A 77 15.04 -8.76 -7.61
CA GLU A 77 14.47 -9.72 -8.54
C GLU A 77 13.28 -10.46 -7.91
N TYR A 78 12.24 -10.67 -8.71
CA TYR A 78 11.06 -11.41 -8.33
C TYR A 78 10.70 -12.47 -9.37
N THR A 79 10.35 -13.66 -8.89
CA THR A 79 9.86 -14.76 -9.72
C THR A 79 8.35 -14.90 -9.58
N ILE A 80 7.70 -15.43 -10.61
CA ILE A 80 6.27 -15.73 -10.56
C ILE A 80 6.02 -16.79 -9.47
N TYR A 81 5.13 -16.45 -8.55
CA TYR A 81 4.59 -17.35 -7.53
C TYR A 81 3.26 -17.96 -7.99
N SER A 82 2.38 -17.15 -8.58
CA SER A 82 1.16 -17.61 -9.23
C SER A 82 0.68 -16.61 -10.26
N LYS A 83 0.00 -17.11 -11.29
CA LYS A 83 -0.59 -16.30 -12.37
C LYS A 83 -2.09 -16.58 -12.39
N ARG A 84 -2.89 -15.52 -12.38
CA ARG A 84 -4.34 -15.53 -12.56
C ARG A 84 -4.69 -14.73 -13.80
N HIS A 85 -5.96 -14.78 -14.21
CA HIS A 85 -6.45 -14.01 -15.36
C HIS A 85 -6.28 -12.49 -15.15
N ASP A 86 -6.48 -12.02 -13.92
CA ASP A 86 -6.55 -10.61 -13.55
C ASP A 86 -5.23 -10.04 -12.97
N ASN A 87 -4.38 -10.91 -12.41
CA ASN A 87 -3.14 -10.50 -11.77
C ASN A 87 -2.05 -11.59 -11.82
N THR A 88 -0.80 -11.14 -11.70
CA THR A 88 0.35 -12.01 -11.46
C THR A 88 0.91 -11.69 -10.09
N ARG A 89 1.10 -12.73 -9.28
CA ARG A 89 1.74 -12.64 -7.96
C ARG A 89 3.19 -13.04 -8.09
N TRP A 90 4.07 -12.19 -7.60
CA TRP A 90 5.50 -12.38 -7.64
C TRP A 90 6.04 -12.51 -6.22
N ARG A 91 7.07 -13.35 -6.05
CA ARG A 91 7.82 -13.51 -4.80
C ARG A 91 9.26 -13.11 -5.03
N CYS A 92 9.90 -12.55 -4.01
CA CYS A 92 11.33 -12.30 -4.07
C CYS A 92 12.09 -13.57 -4.48
N SER A 93 13.01 -13.47 -5.45
CA SER A 93 13.84 -14.58 -5.92
C SER A 93 14.70 -15.18 -4.80
N TRP A 94 14.99 -14.42 -3.75
CA TRP A 94 15.81 -14.83 -2.61
C TRP A 94 15.01 -15.49 -1.49
N TYR A 95 13.69 -15.65 -1.62
CA TYR A 95 12.82 -16.27 -0.61
C TYR A 95 13.39 -17.57 -0.03
N PHE A 96 13.89 -18.50 -0.86
CA PHE A 96 14.39 -19.78 -0.37
C PHE A 96 15.71 -19.67 0.40
N LYS A 97 16.53 -18.63 0.13
CA LYS A 97 17.82 -18.39 0.78
C LYS A 97 17.69 -17.59 2.08
N THR A 98 16.88 -16.53 2.07
CA THR A 98 16.79 -15.56 3.19
C THR A 98 15.45 -15.56 3.90
N LYS A 99 14.50 -16.39 3.47
CA LYS A 99 13.10 -16.37 3.93
C LYS A 99 12.41 -15.01 3.75
N CYS A 100 12.88 -14.21 2.78
CA CYS A 100 12.34 -12.88 2.48
C CYS A 100 10.87 -12.93 2.10
N LYS A 101 10.01 -12.23 2.84
CA LYS A 101 8.55 -12.23 2.62
C LYS A 101 8.06 -11.16 1.64
N SER A 102 8.98 -10.40 1.03
CA SER A 102 8.66 -9.41 0.01
C SER A 102 8.00 -10.06 -1.21
N ARG A 103 6.88 -9.48 -1.64
CA ARG A 103 6.03 -9.96 -2.73
C ARG A 103 5.52 -8.78 -3.55
N LEU A 104 5.20 -9.03 -4.80
CA LEU A 104 4.52 -8.07 -5.67
C LEU A 104 3.22 -8.65 -6.20
N ILE A 105 2.27 -7.77 -6.51
CA ILE A 105 1.10 -8.10 -7.32
C ILE A 105 1.06 -7.12 -8.49
N SER A 106 1.14 -7.63 -9.71
CA SER A 106 0.97 -6.81 -10.92
C SER A 106 -0.39 -7.06 -11.54
N SER A 107 -1.10 -5.98 -11.89
CA SER A 107 -2.35 -6.02 -12.66
C SER A 107 -2.41 -4.79 -13.58
N GLY A 108 -2.47 -5.02 -14.89
CA GLY A 108 -2.35 -3.95 -15.89
C GLY A 108 -1.06 -3.13 -15.71
N LYS A 109 -1.20 -1.81 -15.53
CA LYS A 109 -0.08 -0.87 -15.26
C LYS A 109 0.15 -0.59 -13.78
N ILE A 110 -0.38 -1.40 -12.87
CA ILE A 110 -0.26 -1.21 -11.42
C ILE A 110 0.59 -2.35 -10.84
N VAL A 111 1.56 -1.99 -10.00
CA VAL A 111 2.38 -2.94 -9.25
C VAL A 111 2.26 -2.61 -7.76
N GLU A 112 1.65 -3.51 -7.00
CA GLU A 112 1.59 -3.41 -5.54
C GLU A 112 2.77 -4.12 -4.90
N VAL A 113 3.48 -3.41 -4.03
CA VAL A 113 4.59 -3.94 -3.22
C VAL A 113 4.04 -4.33 -1.85
N LEU A 114 4.30 -5.57 -1.47
CA LEU A 114 3.87 -6.17 -0.21
C LEU A 114 5.07 -6.63 0.60
N ASN A 115 5.17 -6.12 1.83
CA ASN A 115 6.28 -6.34 2.77
C ASN A 115 7.61 -5.79 2.28
N GLU A 116 8.48 -5.50 3.24
CA GLU A 116 9.85 -5.07 2.97
C GLU A 116 10.78 -6.27 2.74
N HIS A 117 11.92 -6.02 2.09
CA HIS A 117 12.98 -7.02 2.00
C HIS A 117 13.73 -7.12 3.32
N ASN A 118 14.16 -8.34 3.66
CA ASN A 118 15.02 -8.60 4.82
C ASN A 118 16.49 -8.80 4.42
N HIS A 119 16.86 -8.36 3.23
CA HIS A 119 18.19 -8.42 2.67
C HIS A 119 18.43 -7.20 1.78
N LEU A 120 19.70 -6.89 1.54
CA LEU A 120 20.09 -5.87 0.58
C LEU A 120 19.64 -6.25 -0.83
N ALA A 121 19.48 -5.25 -1.70
CA ALA A 121 19.22 -5.46 -3.11
C ALA A 121 20.34 -6.31 -3.74
N LYS A 122 19.96 -7.27 -4.59
CA LYS A 122 20.89 -8.27 -5.15
C LYS A 122 20.67 -8.55 -6.63
N THR A 123 20.26 -7.55 -7.39
CA THR A 123 20.24 -7.67 -8.86
C THR A 123 21.63 -7.38 -9.41
N SER A 124 22.26 -8.38 -10.03
CA SER A 124 23.52 -8.20 -10.79
C SER A 124 23.30 -8.08 -12.30
N ARG A 125 22.04 -8.05 -12.74
CA ARG A 125 21.68 -8.03 -14.17
C ARG A 125 21.93 -6.67 -14.79
N ASN A 126 22.49 -6.69 -16.00
CA ASN A 126 22.56 -5.51 -16.85
C ASN A 126 21.16 -5.20 -17.41
N LEU A 127 20.62 -4.02 -17.09
CA LEU A 127 19.25 -3.61 -17.45
C LEU A 127 19.14 -2.89 -18.80
N SER A 128 20.25 -2.68 -19.51
CA SER A 128 20.30 -1.79 -20.69
C SER A 128 19.39 -2.25 -21.83
N ASN A 129 19.28 -3.56 -22.05
CA ASN A 129 18.53 -4.17 -23.16
C ASN A 129 17.31 -4.98 -22.71
N CYS A 130 16.81 -4.70 -21.50
CA CYS A 130 15.68 -5.41 -20.93
C CYS A 130 14.36 -4.71 -21.30
N GLN A 131 13.27 -5.47 -21.36
CA GLN A 131 11.94 -4.88 -21.55
C GLN A 131 11.61 -4.04 -20.30
N ARG A 132 11.40 -2.74 -20.50
CA ARG A 132 11.07 -1.79 -19.42
C ARG A 132 9.67 -1.22 -19.59
N GLN A 133 8.99 -0.99 -18.48
CA GLN A 133 7.64 -0.45 -18.49
C GLN A 133 7.44 0.57 -17.37
N TYR A 134 6.86 1.72 -17.71
CA TYR A 134 6.37 2.69 -16.74
C TYR A 134 5.04 2.22 -16.15
N VAL A 135 4.99 2.16 -14.82
CA VAL A 135 3.85 1.66 -14.03
C VAL A 135 3.59 2.53 -12.83
N TYR A 136 2.41 2.37 -12.23
CA TYR A 136 2.06 2.94 -10.94
C TYR A 136 2.42 1.95 -9.84
N ILE A 137 3.42 2.32 -9.03
CA ILE A 137 3.89 1.50 -7.91
C ILE A 137 3.13 1.92 -6.67
N ARG A 138 2.49 0.94 -6.03
CA ARG A 138 1.67 1.09 -4.84
C ARG A 138 2.39 0.45 -3.65
N ARG A 139 2.93 1.26 -2.74
CA ARG A 139 3.57 0.76 -1.50
C ARG A 139 2.65 1.00 -0.32
N ARG A 140 2.44 -0.02 0.52
CA ARG A 140 1.77 0.15 1.82
C ARG A 140 2.83 0.59 2.82
N LEU A 141 2.69 1.80 3.35
CA LEU A 141 3.51 2.24 4.49
C LEU A 141 3.01 1.49 5.73
N THR A 142 3.86 0.63 6.29
CA THR A 142 3.63 -0.05 7.58
C THR A 142 4.04 0.82 8.74
#